data_AF-A0A6N9CCM0-F1
#
_entry.id   AF-A0A6N9CCM0-F1
#
_cell.length_a   1.000
_cell.length_b   1.000
_cell.length_c   1.000
_cell.angle_alpha   90.00
_cell.angle_beta   90.00
_cell.angle_gamma   90.00
#
_symmetry.space_group_name_H-M   'P 1'
#
loop_
_entity.id
_entity.type
_entity.pdbx_description
1 polymer ?
#
loop_
_entity_poly.entity_id
_entity_poly.type
_entity_poly.pdbx_seq_one_letter_code
_entity_poly.pdbx_strand_id
1 'polypeptide(L)'
;MLTEPQNTRFTLAENTPVPFQSGLTLKSFVIAFLLIPITVAWIIQLEVVRHTFPTLVHPLSHVIFTLFWLVLIGWIFGKISPKLGLSQQELLTIYFMLCIVSTLCSYDCMEIFVPIMAHAFRFASPENEWRQLFWRQLPEWLTVHDEKAVTALYEGGTSLYVERYIKAWLGPAVAWMAFIFAWMVVMLCINALKIPLCPSRVV
;
A
#
# COMPACT_ATOMS: atom_id res chain seq x y z
N MET A 1 -29.33 44.43 47.39
CA MET A 1 -28.04 44.39 46.65
C MET A 1 -27.86 42.94 46.18
N LEU A 2 -28.51 42.60 45.06
CA LEU A 2 -28.46 41.26 44.48
C LEU A 2 -27.51 41.36 43.28
N THR A 3 -26.37 40.68 43.36
CA THR A 3 -25.36 40.61 42.32
C THR A 3 -25.86 39.75 41.16
N GLU A 4 -25.95 40.33 39.97
CA GLU A 4 -26.18 39.61 38.70
C GLU A 4 -25.11 38.54 38.46
N PRO A 5 -25.46 37.37 37.89
CA PRO A 5 -24.47 36.42 37.43
C PRO A 5 -23.86 36.92 36.11
N GLN A 6 -22.52 36.96 36.06
CA GLN A 6 -21.77 37.29 34.85
C GLN A 6 -22.05 36.25 33.76
N ASN A 7 -22.77 36.68 32.72
CA ASN A 7 -23.01 35.94 31.50
C ASN A 7 -21.67 35.73 30.77
N THR A 8 -20.97 34.65 31.09
CA THR A 8 -19.77 34.21 30.37
C THR A 8 -20.21 33.72 29.00
N ARG A 9 -20.32 34.65 28.05
CA ARG A 9 -20.46 34.31 26.63
C ARG A 9 -19.21 33.52 26.24
N PHE A 10 -19.33 32.20 26.20
CA PHE A 10 -18.44 31.36 25.41
C PHE A 10 -18.54 31.89 23.98
N THR A 11 -17.56 32.68 23.57
CA THR A 11 -17.37 33.03 22.17
C THR A 11 -17.12 31.71 21.47
N LEU A 12 -18.17 31.18 20.82
CA LEU A 12 -18.05 30.12 19.83
C LEU A 12 -16.95 30.58 18.88
N ALA A 13 -15.77 29.97 18.99
CA ALA A 13 -14.72 30.15 18.00
C ALA A 13 -15.39 29.89 16.66
N GLU A 14 -15.46 30.92 15.84
CA GLU A 14 -16.02 30.86 14.50
C GLU A 14 -15.32 29.68 13.82
N ASN A 15 -16.07 28.58 13.63
CA ASN A 15 -15.62 27.40 12.90
C ASN A 15 -15.49 27.83 11.44
N THR A 16 -14.47 28.64 11.15
CA THR A 16 -14.03 28.87 9.80
C THR A 16 -13.68 27.48 9.25
N PRO A 17 -14.38 26.99 8.22
CA PRO A 17 -14.08 25.68 7.67
C PRO A 17 -12.63 25.75 7.20
N VAL A 18 -11.76 24.99 7.86
CA VAL A 18 -10.36 24.87 7.44
C VAL A 18 -10.41 24.41 5.99
N PRO A 19 -9.93 25.22 5.03
CA PRO A 19 -10.06 24.86 3.63
C PRO A 19 -9.35 23.52 3.44
N PHE A 20 -10.08 22.53 2.93
CA PHE A 20 -9.53 21.22 2.62
C PHE A 20 -8.51 21.40 1.50
N GLN A 21 -7.23 21.54 1.87
CA GLN A 21 -6.16 21.56 0.90
C GLN A 21 -5.93 20.13 0.43
N SER A 22 -5.97 19.92 -0.89
CA SER A 22 -5.64 18.63 -1.49
C SER A 22 -4.19 18.27 -1.17
N GLY A 23 -3.98 17.20 -0.40
CA GLY A 23 -2.64 16.64 -0.16
C GLY A 23 -2.02 15.97 -1.39
N LEU A 24 -2.86 15.66 -2.40
CA LEU A 24 -2.41 15.13 -3.68
C LEU A 24 -1.97 16.29 -4.57
N THR A 25 -0.72 16.68 -4.44
CA THR A 25 -0.03 17.60 -5.33
C THR A 25 0.88 16.81 -6.25
N LEU A 26 1.22 17.37 -7.42
CA LEU A 26 2.20 16.73 -8.31
C LEU A 26 3.53 16.48 -7.58
N LYS A 27 3.91 17.39 -6.68
CA LYS A 27 5.12 17.27 -5.86
C LYS A 27 5.07 16.06 -4.92
N SER A 28 3.98 15.90 -4.15
CA SER A 28 3.86 14.73 -3.24
C SER A 28 3.80 13.41 -4.01
N PHE A 29 3.11 13.39 -5.15
CA PHE A 29 3.06 12.23 -6.02
C PHE A 29 4.44 11.84 -6.57
N VAL A 30 5.21 12.80 -7.09
CA VAL A 30 6.55 12.54 -7.63
C VAL A 30 7.50 12.06 -6.53
N ILE A 31 7.45 12.69 -5.34
CA ILE A 31 8.28 12.25 -4.20
C ILE A 31 7.94 10.82 -3.79
N ALA A 32 6.65 10.51 -3.64
CA ALA A 32 6.22 9.15 -3.31
C ALA A 32 6.66 8.15 -4.39
N PHE A 33 6.45 8.47 -5.67
CA PHE A 33 6.83 7.63 -6.80
C PHE A 33 8.33 7.29 -6.83
N LEU A 34 9.18 8.28 -6.53
CA LEU A 34 10.63 8.06 -6.44
C LEU A 34 11.04 7.26 -5.19
N LEU A 35 10.31 7.40 -4.08
CA LEU A 35 10.58 6.67 -2.85
C LEU A 35 10.10 5.22 -2.89
N ILE A 36 9.03 4.91 -3.63
CA ILE A 36 8.47 3.56 -3.77
C ILE A 36 9.54 2.48 -4.06
N PRO A 37 10.36 2.57 -5.12
CA PRO A 37 11.36 1.53 -5.39
C PRO A 37 12.40 1.42 -4.28
N ILE A 38 12.76 2.54 -3.63
CA ILE A 38 13.70 2.55 -2.50
C ILE A 38 13.08 1.84 -1.29
N THR A 39 11.81 2.13 -1.00
CA THR A 39 11.05 1.48 0.08
C THR A 39 10.94 -0.02 -0.16
N VAL A 40 10.59 -0.45 -1.38
CA VAL A 40 10.49 -1.89 -1.72
C VAL A 40 11.85 -2.58 -1.60
N ALA A 41 12.91 -1.98 -2.13
CA ALA A 41 14.27 -2.53 -2.00
C ALA A 41 14.70 -2.65 -0.53
N TRP A 42 14.32 -1.67 0.29
CA TRP A 42 14.61 -1.70 1.73
C TRP A 42 13.82 -2.82 2.42
N ILE A 43 12.53 -3.00 2.13
CA ILE A 43 11.72 -4.09 2.69
C ILE A 43 12.36 -5.45 2.35
N ILE A 44 12.76 -5.67 1.11
CA ILE A 44 13.44 -6.90 0.69
C ILE A 44 14.70 -7.13 1.54
N GLN A 45 15.51 -6.09 1.76
CA GLN A 45 16.72 -6.20 2.58
C GLN A 45 16.43 -6.50 4.06
N LEU A 46 15.33 -5.98 4.61
CA LEU A 46 14.96 -6.23 6.00
C LEU A 46 14.36 -7.64 6.17
N GLU A 47 13.40 -8.00 5.34
CA GLU A 47 12.56 -9.18 5.57
C GLU A 47 13.15 -10.44 4.96
N VAL A 48 13.67 -10.35 3.73
CA VAL A 48 14.21 -11.51 3.02
C VAL A 48 15.66 -11.77 3.42
N VAL A 49 16.49 -10.72 3.48
CA VAL A 49 17.93 -10.88 3.71
C VAL A 49 18.28 -10.90 5.20
N ARG A 50 17.70 -9.99 5.99
CA ARG A 50 18.02 -9.82 7.42
C ARG A 50 17.02 -10.49 8.36
N HIS A 51 15.95 -11.09 7.84
CA HIS A 51 14.88 -11.72 8.62
C HIS A 51 14.38 -10.87 9.79
N THR A 52 14.25 -9.56 9.55
CA THR A 52 13.63 -8.60 10.45
C THR A 52 12.34 -8.12 9.79
N PHE A 53 11.22 -8.19 10.50
CA PHE A 53 9.89 -8.01 9.91
C PHE A 53 9.20 -6.73 10.41
N PRO A 54 9.61 -5.54 9.91
CA PRO A 54 9.02 -4.27 10.33
C PRO A 54 7.56 -4.12 9.88
N THR A 55 7.09 -4.91 8.91
CA THR A 55 5.71 -4.85 8.41
C THR A 55 4.69 -5.62 9.26
N LEU A 56 5.14 -6.49 10.17
CA LEU A 56 4.25 -7.25 11.06
C LEU A 56 3.56 -6.40 12.13
N VAL A 57 4.18 -5.27 12.51
CA VAL A 57 3.69 -4.42 13.59
C VAL A 57 3.42 -3.01 13.07
N HIS A 58 2.18 -2.56 13.21
CA HIS A 58 1.81 -1.18 12.92
C HIS A 58 2.12 -0.26 14.11
N PRO A 59 2.58 0.98 13.87
CA PRO A 59 2.84 1.61 12.56
C PRO A 59 4.13 1.12 11.89
N LEU A 60 4.14 1.12 10.55
CA LEU A 60 5.27 0.65 9.74
C LEU A 60 6.53 1.49 10.00
N SER A 61 7.46 0.93 10.79
CA SER A 61 8.59 1.68 11.37
C SER A 61 9.52 2.28 10.31
N HIS A 62 9.76 1.58 9.20
CA HIS A 62 10.58 2.07 8.08
C HIS A 62 9.92 3.26 7.34
N VAL A 63 8.59 3.27 7.26
CA VAL A 63 7.84 4.40 6.69
C VAL A 63 7.92 5.61 7.62
N ILE A 64 7.73 5.40 8.93
CA ILE A 64 7.89 6.47 9.92
C ILE A 64 9.30 7.07 9.89
N PHE A 65 10.32 6.22 9.76
CA PHE A 65 11.70 6.68 9.60
C PHE A 65 11.89 7.51 8.33
N THR A 66 11.29 7.10 7.20
CA THR A 66 11.33 7.87 5.95
C THR A 66 10.62 9.21 6.10
N LEU A 67 9.46 9.23 6.76
CA LEU A 67 8.73 10.47 7.05
C LEU A 67 9.53 11.44 7.92
N PHE A 68 10.24 10.94 8.93
CA PHE A 68 11.10 11.77 9.77
C PHE A 68 12.08 12.60 8.93
N TRP A 69 12.75 11.94 7.97
CA TRP A 69 13.65 12.62 7.05
C TRP A 69 12.92 13.58 6.11
N LEU A 70 11.75 13.20 5.58
CA LEU A 70 10.94 14.09 4.74
C LEU A 70 10.48 15.36 5.47
N VAL A 71 10.14 15.26 6.76
CA VAL A 71 9.80 16.42 7.59
C VAL A 71 11.01 17.32 7.75
N LEU A 72 12.18 16.75 8.09
CA LEU A 72 13.41 17.53 8.26
C LEU A 72 13.80 18.25 6.97
N ILE A 73 13.78 17.53 5.85
CA ILE A 73 14.09 18.05 4.52
C ILE A 73 13.07 19.13 4.11
N GLY A 74 11.78 18.85 4.30
CA GLY A 74 10.69 19.79 4.02
C GLY A 74 10.80 21.07 4.84
N TRP A 75 11.20 20.97 6.11
CA TRP A 75 11.44 22.13 6.97
C TRP A 75 12.63 22.98 6.51
N ILE A 76 13.74 22.34 6.13
CA ILE A 76 14.93 23.03 5.60
C ILE A 76 14.57 23.77 4.30
N PHE A 77 13.90 23.11 3.36
CA PHE A 77 13.49 23.73 2.10
C PHE A 77 12.42 24.80 2.30
N GLY A 78 11.55 24.66 3.30
CA GLY A 78 10.57 25.67 3.69
C GLY A 78 11.21 26.98 4.14
N LYS A 79 12.41 26.95 4.73
CA LYS A 79 13.18 28.17 5.06
C LYS A 79 13.70 28.91 3.83
N ILE A 80 13.96 28.19 2.74
CA ILE A 80 14.45 28.77 1.48
C ILE A 80 13.28 29.33 0.67
N SER A 81 12.19 28.55 0.55
CA SER A 81 10.97 28.98 -0.13
C SER A 81 9.74 28.26 0.43
N PRO A 82 8.64 28.98 0.74
CA PRO A 82 7.38 28.36 1.15
C PRO A 82 6.81 27.40 0.10
N LYS A 83 7.16 27.56 -1.19
CA LYS A 83 6.72 26.67 -2.27
C LYS A 83 7.44 25.32 -2.29
N LEU A 84 8.68 25.26 -1.78
CA LEU A 84 9.50 24.05 -1.73
C LEU A 84 9.26 23.23 -0.45
N GLY A 85 8.71 23.86 0.60
CA GLY A 85 8.30 23.15 1.82
C GLY A 85 7.22 22.10 1.55
N LEU A 86 7.17 21.07 2.38
CA LEU A 86 6.13 20.03 2.35
C LEU A 86 5.02 20.39 3.35
N SER A 87 3.78 20.41 2.87
CA SER A 87 2.60 20.59 3.74
C SER A 87 2.25 19.31 4.50
N GLN A 88 1.46 19.46 5.56
CA GLN A 88 0.98 18.32 6.36
C GLN A 88 0.16 17.33 5.51
N GLN A 89 -0.67 17.83 4.59
CA GLN A 89 -1.48 16.99 3.71
C GLN A 89 -0.64 16.25 2.67
N GLU A 90 0.41 16.88 2.14
CA GLU A 90 1.36 16.24 1.22
C GLU A 90 2.14 15.11 1.90
N LEU A 91 2.63 15.36 3.12
CA LEU A 91 3.33 14.35 3.91
C LEU A 91 2.43 13.16 4.25
N LEU A 92 1.17 13.42 4.60
CA LEU A 92 0.19 12.37 4.88
C LEU A 92 -0.15 11.56 3.63
N THR A 93 -0.19 12.20 2.45
CA THR A 93 -0.38 11.51 1.18
C THR A 93 0.79 10.59 0.88
N ILE A 94 2.04 11.07 1.03
CA ILE A 94 3.24 10.25 0.87
C ILE A 94 3.23 9.07 1.85
N TYR A 95 2.88 9.32 3.11
CA TYR A 95 2.74 8.28 4.13
C TYR A 95 1.81 7.16 3.68
N PHE A 96 0.58 7.50 3.26
CA PHE A 96 -0.38 6.49 2.83
C PHE A 96 0.09 5.72 1.59
N MET A 97 0.68 6.40 0.60
CA MET A 97 1.22 5.74 -0.59
C MET A 97 2.32 4.75 -0.23
N LEU A 98 3.25 5.13 0.66
CA LEU A 98 4.32 4.24 1.11
C LEU A 98 3.79 3.08 1.96
N CYS A 99 2.80 3.32 2.83
CA CYS A 99 2.17 2.25 3.61
C CYS A 99 1.48 1.22 2.73
N ILE A 100 0.67 1.66 1.75
CA ILE A 100 -0.02 0.77 0.82
C ILE A 100 0.98 -0.10 0.07
N VAL A 101 2.02 0.51 -0.51
CA VAL A 101 3.06 -0.24 -1.24
C VAL A 101 3.81 -1.18 -0.31
N SER A 102 4.12 -0.75 0.91
CA SER A 102 4.85 -1.60 1.87
C SER A 102 4.06 -2.84 2.27
N THR A 103 2.75 -2.71 2.47
CA THR A 103 1.89 -3.85 2.79
C THR A 103 1.74 -4.80 1.60
N LEU A 104 1.60 -4.26 0.37
CA LEU A 104 1.46 -5.09 -0.83
C LEU A 104 2.74 -5.84 -1.19
N CYS A 105 3.90 -5.21 -0.95
CA CYS A 105 5.22 -5.78 -1.25
C CYS A 105 5.89 -6.42 -0.03
N SER A 106 5.16 -6.66 1.06
CA SER A 106 5.71 -7.34 2.23
C SER A 106 6.02 -8.80 1.92
N TYR A 107 6.92 -9.37 2.71
CA TYR A 107 7.27 -10.78 2.70
C TYR A 107 6.02 -11.66 2.80
N ASP A 108 5.13 -11.40 3.76
CA ASP A 108 3.92 -12.22 3.97
C ASP A 108 2.98 -12.21 2.76
N CYS A 109 2.80 -11.04 2.13
CA CYS A 109 1.97 -10.96 0.94
C CYS A 109 2.60 -11.74 -0.22
N MET A 110 3.90 -11.53 -0.47
CA MET A 110 4.59 -12.19 -1.58
C MET A 110 4.72 -13.70 -1.36
N GLU A 111 4.93 -14.15 -0.13
CA GLU A 111 4.98 -15.56 0.27
C GLU A 111 3.65 -16.27 0.02
N ILE A 112 2.51 -15.57 0.06
CA ILE A 112 1.20 -16.16 -0.22
C ILE A 112 0.84 -16.03 -1.70
N PHE A 113 0.98 -14.83 -2.28
CA PHE A 113 0.53 -14.56 -3.64
C PHE A 113 1.36 -15.28 -4.71
N VAL A 114 2.66 -15.43 -4.52
CA VAL A 114 3.48 -16.09 -5.55
C VAL A 114 3.18 -17.60 -5.61
N PRO A 115 3.15 -18.35 -4.49
CA PRO A 115 2.81 -19.77 -4.50
C PRO A 115 1.36 -20.04 -4.90
N ILE A 116 0.37 -19.23 -4.52
CA ILE A 116 -1.03 -19.51 -4.87
C ILE A 116 -1.23 -19.58 -6.40
N MET A 117 -0.40 -18.90 -7.18
CA MET A 117 -0.44 -18.92 -8.65
C MET A 117 0.32 -20.09 -9.28
N ALA A 118 1.30 -20.68 -8.61
CA ALA A 118 2.30 -21.55 -9.22
C ALA A 118 2.47 -22.92 -8.54
N HIS A 119 2.18 -23.03 -7.24
CA HIS A 119 2.50 -24.19 -6.41
C HIS A 119 1.74 -25.45 -6.85
N ALA A 120 0.48 -25.29 -7.28
CA ALA A 120 -0.33 -26.39 -7.81
C ALA A 120 0.26 -27.03 -9.09
N PHE A 121 1.08 -26.30 -9.83
CA PHE A 121 1.76 -26.80 -11.03
C PHE A 121 3.14 -27.37 -10.69
N ARG A 122 3.93 -26.71 -9.82
CA ARG A 122 5.28 -27.17 -9.46
C ARG A 122 5.28 -28.51 -8.72
N PHE A 123 4.30 -28.70 -7.83
CA PHE A 123 4.25 -29.82 -6.90
C PHE A 123 3.17 -30.84 -7.27
N ALA A 124 2.69 -30.84 -8.51
CA ALA A 124 1.82 -31.90 -9.01
C ALA A 124 2.62 -33.20 -9.18
N SER A 125 2.50 -34.12 -8.22
CA SER A 125 3.15 -35.42 -8.24
C SER A 125 2.15 -36.53 -8.61
N PRO A 126 2.60 -37.71 -9.06
CA PRO A 126 1.71 -38.82 -9.33
C PRO A 126 0.91 -39.26 -8.09
N GLU A 127 1.47 -39.10 -6.89
CA GLU A 127 0.86 -39.53 -5.62
C GLU A 127 -0.28 -38.60 -5.16
N ASN A 128 -0.23 -37.31 -5.50
CA ASN A 128 -1.26 -36.35 -5.13
C ASN A 128 -2.31 -36.11 -6.23
N GLU A 129 -2.04 -36.56 -7.45
CA GLU A 129 -2.92 -36.47 -8.62
C GLU A 129 -3.41 -35.05 -8.95
N TRP A 130 -2.72 -34.00 -8.46
CA TRP A 130 -3.18 -32.60 -8.60
C TRP A 130 -3.35 -32.18 -10.06
N ARG A 131 -2.53 -32.74 -10.96
CA ARG A 131 -2.63 -32.52 -12.40
C ARG A 131 -4.00 -32.93 -12.96
N GLN A 132 -4.58 -34.02 -12.47
CA GLN A 132 -5.88 -34.51 -12.94
C GLN A 132 -7.04 -33.84 -12.17
N LEU A 133 -6.83 -33.58 -10.89
CA LEU A 133 -7.88 -33.07 -9.99
C LEU A 133 -8.12 -31.57 -10.11
N PHE A 134 -7.08 -30.76 -10.32
CA PHE A 134 -7.16 -29.30 -10.15
C PHE A 134 -6.77 -28.48 -11.39
N TRP A 135 -5.86 -28.94 -12.24
CA TRP A 135 -5.34 -28.10 -13.34
C TRP A 135 -6.43 -27.60 -14.28
N ARG A 136 -7.47 -28.39 -14.54
CA ARG A 136 -8.58 -27.98 -15.42
C ARG A 136 -9.50 -26.94 -14.78
N GLN A 137 -9.55 -26.89 -13.45
CA GLN A 137 -10.41 -26.01 -12.67
C GLN A 137 -9.74 -24.68 -12.36
N LEU A 138 -8.40 -24.61 -12.48
CA LEU A 138 -7.64 -23.40 -12.24
C LEU A 138 -7.72 -22.47 -13.47
N PRO A 139 -8.20 -21.23 -13.33
CA PRO A 139 -8.30 -20.31 -14.45
C PRO A 139 -6.91 -19.88 -14.94
N GLU A 140 -6.69 -19.97 -16.25
CA GLU A 140 -5.44 -19.58 -16.91
C GLU A 140 -5.08 -18.10 -16.72
N TRP A 141 -6.08 -17.24 -16.52
CA TRP A 141 -5.88 -15.80 -16.32
C TRP A 141 -5.48 -15.42 -14.89
N LEU A 142 -5.62 -16.35 -13.92
CA LEU A 142 -5.30 -16.10 -12.50
C LEU A 142 -4.09 -16.92 -12.02
N THR A 143 -3.63 -17.89 -12.81
CA THR A 143 -2.60 -18.85 -12.44
C THR A 143 -1.60 -19.08 -13.55
N VAL A 144 -0.36 -19.45 -13.20
CA VAL A 144 0.74 -19.59 -14.16
C VAL A 144 0.85 -21.05 -14.61
N HIS A 145 0.33 -21.34 -15.79
CA HIS A 145 0.33 -22.70 -16.36
C HIS A 145 1.65 -23.10 -17.05
N ASP A 146 2.54 -22.14 -17.37
CA ASP A 146 3.82 -22.46 -18.01
C ASP A 146 4.77 -23.13 -17.00
N GLU A 147 4.85 -24.46 -17.05
CA GLU A 147 5.70 -25.29 -16.20
C GLU A 147 7.17 -24.85 -16.19
N LYS A 148 7.69 -24.29 -17.30
CA LYS A 148 9.07 -23.80 -17.35
C LYS A 148 9.23 -22.50 -16.58
N ALA A 149 8.25 -21.60 -16.67
CA ALA A 149 8.25 -20.35 -15.91
C ALA A 149 8.09 -20.61 -14.40
N VAL A 150 7.25 -21.58 -14.04
CA VAL A 150 7.09 -22.03 -12.65
C VAL A 150 8.38 -22.67 -12.15
N THR A 151 8.96 -23.61 -12.89
CA THR A 151 10.23 -24.27 -12.49
C THR A 151 11.36 -23.25 -12.32
N ALA A 152 11.49 -22.29 -13.24
CA ALA A 152 12.48 -21.22 -13.18
C ALA A 152 12.35 -20.34 -11.93
N LEU A 153 11.13 -20.11 -11.43
CA LEU A 153 10.89 -19.37 -10.19
C LEU A 153 11.49 -20.11 -8.98
N TYR A 154 11.30 -21.43 -8.89
CA TYR A 154 11.72 -22.23 -7.73
C TYR A 154 13.21 -22.61 -7.78
N GLU A 155 13.73 -22.97 -8.96
CA GLU A 155 15.12 -23.40 -9.12
C GLU A 155 16.10 -22.21 -9.18
N GLY A 156 15.59 -21.02 -9.51
CA GLY A 156 16.41 -19.83 -9.69
C GLY A 156 17.36 -19.95 -10.88
N GLY A 157 18.48 -19.23 -10.83
CA GLY A 157 19.54 -19.29 -11.86
C GLY A 157 19.19 -18.68 -13.22
N THR A 158 17.98 -18.14 -13.38
CA THR A 158 17.54 -17.45 -14.60
C THR A 158 17.01 -16.06 -14.27
N SER A 159 17.03 -15.17 -15.27
CA SER A 159 16.50 -13.82 -15.12
C SER A 159 14.99 -13.81 -15.31
N LEU A 160 14.26 -13.12 -14.42
CA LEU A 160 12.83 -12.86 -14.59
C LEU A 160 12.53 -11.99 -15.82
N TYR A 161 13.52 -11.25 -16.32
CA TYR A 161 13.36 -10.34 -17.47
C TYR A 161 13.35 -11.04 -18.83
N VAL A 162 13.34 -12.38 -18.86
CA VAL A 162 13.17 -13.14 -20.09
C VAL A 162 11.72 -12.99 -20.56
N GLU A 163 11.53 -12.64 -21.84
CA GLU A 163 10.23 -12.35 -22.45
C GLU A 163 9.18 -13.44 -22.17
N ARG A 164 9.57 -14.71 -22.23
CA ARG A 164 8.69 -15.85 -21.93
C ARG A 164 8.12 -15.79 -20.50
N TYR A 165 8.97 -15.52 -19.52
CA TYR A 165 8.55 -15.47 -18.12
C TYR A 165 7.68 -14.25 -17.86
N ILE A 166 8.05 -13.08 -18.41
CA ILE A 166 7.20 -11.89 -18.33
C ILE A 166 5.80 -12.19 -18.89
N LYS A 167 5.70 -12.78 -20.09
CA LYS A 167 4.41 -13.12 -20.71
C LYS A 167 3.60 -14.11 -19.88
N ALA A 168 4.24 -15.10 -19.28
CA ALA A 168 3.58 -16.10 -18.44
C ALA A 168 3.03 -15.51 -17.13
N TRP A 169 3.73 -14.54 -16.53
CA TRP A 169 3.38 -13.97 -15.23
C TRP A 169 2.52 -12.71 -15.30
N LEU A 170 2.61 -11.93 -16.40
CA LEU A 170 1.96 -10.62 -16.50
C LEU A 170 0.43 -10.71 -16.40
N GLY A 171 -0.20 -11.69 -17.07
CA GLY A 171 -1.65 -11.87 -17.02
C GLY A 171 -2.16 -12.14 -15.61
N PRO A 172 -1.68 -13.22 -14.94
CA PRO A 172 -2.00 -13.51 -13.55
C PRO A 172 -1.69 -12.35 -12.60
N ALA A 173 -0.53 -11.71 -12.72
CA ALA A 173 -0.15 -10.59 -11.87
C ALA A 173 -1.14 -9.41 -11.99
N VAL A 174 -1.55 -9.05 -13.20
CA VAL A 174 -2.53 -7.97 -13.42
C VAL A 174 -3.89 -8.34 -12.86
N ALA A 175 -4.34 -9.59 -13.01
CA ALA A 175 -5.60 -10.06 -12.45
C ALA A 175 -5.61 -9.98 -10.91
N TRP A 176 -4.53 -10.41 -10.26
CA TRP A 176 -4.39 -10.32 -8.81
C TRP A 176 -4.27 -8.87 -8.32
N MET A 177 -3.55 -8.01 -9.03
CA MET A 177 -3.50 -6.58 -8.71
C MET A 177 -4.88 -5.93 -8.81
N ALA A 178 -5.66 -6.26 -9.85
CA ALA A 178 -7.02 -5.77 -10.01
C ALA A 178 -7.95 -6.26 -8.87
N PHE A 179 -7.82 -7.53 -8.47
CA PHE A 179 -8.56 -8.08 -7.35
C PHE A 179 -8.23 -7.37 -6.03
N ILE A 180 -6.95 -7.17 -5.73
CA ILE A 180 -6.49 -6.47 -4.52
C ILE A 180 -6.99 -5.02 -4.53
N PHE A 181 -6.89 -4.33 -5.66
CA PHE A 181 -7.40 -2.97 -5.81
C PHE A 181 -8.91 -2.90 -5.54
N ALA A 182 -9.69 -3.81 -6.14
CA ALA A 182 -11.13 -3.89 -5.91
C ALA A 182 -11.45 -4.14 -4.43
N TRP A 183 -10.71 -5.03 -3.77
CA TRP A 183 -10.86 -5.28 -2.33
C TRP A 183 -10.54 -4.02 -1.51
N MET A 184 -9.45 -3.31 -1.79
CA MET A 184 -9.14 -2.06 -1.11
C MET A 184 -10.25 -1.02 -1.25
N VAL A 185 -10.85 -0.90 -2.44
CA VAL A 185 -12.01 -0.01 -2.69
C VAL A 185 -13.21 -0.43 -1.85
N VAL A 186 -13.52 -1.72 -1.79
CA VAL A 186 -14.63 -2.23 -0.94
C VAL A 186 -14.40 -1.89 0.54
N MET A 187 -13.18 -2.10 1.04
CA MET A 187 -12.84 -1.74 2.43
C MET A 187 -12.99 -0.24 2.69
N LEU A 188 -12.60 0.60 1.71
CA LEU A 188 -12.80 2.04 1.79
C LEU A 188 -14.29 2.42 1.80
N CYS A 189 -15.10 1.78 0.96
CA CYS A 189 -16.56 1.99 0.91
C CYS A 189 -17.23 1.62 2.24
N ILE A 190 -16.81 0.52 2.88
CA ILE A 190 -17.32 0.12 4.19
C ILE A 190 -16.98 1.18 5.25
N ASN A 191 -15.76 1.73 5.23
CA ASN A 191 -15.36 2.80 6.15
C ASN A 191 -16.20 4.07 5.96
N ALA A 192 -16.55 4.42 4.72
CA ALA A 192 -17.41 5.57 4.44
C ALA A 192 -18.84 5.38 4.94
N LEU A 193 -19.38 4.16 4.88
CA LEU A 193 -20.73 3.84 5.37
C LEU A 193 -20.87 4.04 6.88
N LYS A 194 -19.78 3.84 7.64
CA LYS A 194 -19.79 3.92 9.11
C LYS A 194 -19.63 5.33 9.65
N ILE A 195 -19.45 6.33 8.79
CA ILE A 195 -19.53 7.74 9.20
C ILE A 195 -21.02 8.07 9.27
N PRO A 196 -21.64 8.21 10.47
CA PRO A 196 -22.97 8.77 10.53
C PRO A 196 -22.85 10.16 9.91
N LEU A 197 -23.49 10.33 8.75
CA LEU A 197 -23.86 11.63 8.23
C LEU A 197 -24.75 12.25 9.30
N CYS A 198 -24.15 12.89 10.31
CA CYS A 198 -24.89 13.69 11.26
C CYS A 198 -25.61 14.72 10.41
N PRO A 199 -26.95 14.67 10.30
CA PRO A 199 -27.66 15.73 9.64
C PRO A 199 -27.48 16.92 10.58
N SER A 200 -26.71 17.91 10.16
CA SER A 200 -26.78 19.24 10.71
C SER A 200 -28.18 19.80 10.45
N ARG A 201 -29.18 19.33 11.21
CA ARG A 201 -30.45 20.05 11.35
C ARG A 201 -30.26 21.07 12.45
N VAL A 202 -29.99 22.28 11.97
CA VAL A 202 -30.47 23.53 12.54
C VAL A 202 -31.87 23.34 13.14
N VAL A 203 -31.98 23.46 14.46
CA VAL A 203 -33.04 24.21 15.18
C VAL A 203 -32.39 24.81 16.41
#